data_AF-A0A8T6WIW5-F1
#
_entry.id   AF-A0A8T6WIW5-F1
#
_cell.length_a   1.000
_cell.length_b   1.000
_cell.length_c   1.000
_cell.angle_alpha   90.00
_cell.angle_beta   90.00
_cell.angle_gamma   90.00
#
_symmetry.space_group_name_H-M   'P 1'
#
loop_
_entity.id
_entity.type
_entity.pdbx_description
1 polymer ?
#
loop_
_entity_poly.entity_id
_entity_poly.type
_entity_poly.pdbx_seq_one_letter_code
_entity_poly.pdbx_strand_id
1 'polypeptide(L)' 'MPRGEERCKNPWNGDCDNTEIEVYIYRDGRKLPICQSCWAQIANLNVEW' A
#
# COMPACT_ATOMS: atom_id res chain seq x y z
N MET A 1 8.24 -18.58 14.00
CA MET A 1 7.53 -17.40 14.51
C MET A 1 7.42 -16.43 13.35
N PRO A 2 6.24 -16.20 12.73
CA PRO A 2 6.16 -15.19 11.70
C PRO A 2 6.27 -13.84 12.42
N ARG A 3 7.43 -13.20 12.24
CA ARG A 3 7.62 -11.77 12.48
C ARG A 3 6.48 -11.10 11.71
N GLY A 4 5.63 -10.34 12.40
CA GLY A 4 4.41 -9.77 11.82
C GLY A 4 4.71 -9.19 10.44
N GLU A 5 4.27 -9.89 9.40
CA GLU A 5 4.56 -9.53 8.03
C GLU A 5 3.89 -8.18 7.77
N GLU A 6 4.67 -7.21 7.26
CA GLU A 6 4.13 -5.89 6.93
C GLU A 6 3.05 -6.07 5.87
N ARG A 7 1.81 -5.80 6.25
CA ARG A 7 0.64 -5.91 5.37
C ARG A 7 0.36 -4.57 4.71
N CYS A 8 -0.12 -4.65 3.48
CA CYS A 8 -0.58 -3.51 2.73
C CYS A 8 -1.59 -2.72 3.57
N LYS A 9 -1.39 -1.42 3.67
CA LYS A 9 -2.33 -0.49 4.27
C LYS A 9 -2.80 0.49 3.22
N ASN A 10 -3.33 -0.05 2.13
CA ASN A 10 -3.87 0.76 1.05
C ASN A 10 -5.04 1.60 1.57
N PRO A 11 -4.90 2.94 1.62
CA PRO A 11 -5.96 3.79 2.12
C PRO A 11 -7.04 4.09 1.04
N TRP A 12 -6.85 3.65 -0.21
CA TRP A 12 -7.82 3.78 -1.30
C TRP A 12 -8.63 2.51 -1.55
N ASN A 13 -8.15 1.34 -1.12
CA ASN A 13 -8.86 0.08 -1.22
C ASN A 13 -8.78 -0.60 0.14
N GLY A 14 -9.82 -0.38 0.96
CA GLY A 14 -9.77 -0.39 2.42
C GLY A 14 -9.42 -1.70 3.14
N ASP A 15 -9.34 -2.83 2.43
CA ASP A 15 -8.97 -4.12 2.99
C ASP A 15 -8.00 -4.83 2.02
N CYS A 16 -6.71 -4.77 2.31
CA CYS A 16 -5.69 -5.50 1.58
C CYS A 16 -4.76 -6.21 2.58
N ASP A 17 -4.82 -7.53 2.63
CA ASP A 17 -3.95 -8.35 3.50
C ASP A 17 -2.66 -8.81 2.80
N ASN A 18 -2.36 -8.25 1.62
CA ASN A 18 -1.17 -8.64 0.87
C ASN A 18 0.10 -8.17 1.59
N THR A 19 1.08 -9.06 1.71
CA THR A 19 2.37 -8.82 2.36
C THR A 19 3.47 -8.44 1.35
N GLU A 20 3.18 -8.49 0.05
CA GLU A 20 4.13 -8.13 -1.01
C GLU A 20 4.15 -6.61 -1.23
N ILE A 21 4.81 -5.90 -0.31
CA ILE A 21 4.94 -4.43 -0.32
C ILE A 21 5.92 -3.99 -1.39
N GLU A 22 5.44 -3.19 -2.35
CA GLU A 22 6.24 -2.64 -3.45
C GLU A 22 6.68 -1.21 -3.16
N VAL A 23 5.76 -0.40 -2.63
CA VAL A 23 6.02 1.03 -2.37
C VAL A 23 5.55 1.41 -0.98
N TYR A 24 6.16 2.47 -0.46
CA TYR A 24 5.69 3.13 0.75
C TYR A 24 5.32 4.56 0.43
N ILE A 25 4.09 4.92 0.73
CA ILE A 25 3.62 6.29 0.56
C ILE A 25 3.58 6.99 1.91
N TYR A 26 3.67 8.31 1.89
CA TYR A 26 3.39 9.14 3.05
C TYR A 26 2.03 9.80 2.88
N ARG A 27 1.11 9.50 3.79
CA ARG A 27 -0.20 10.15 3.83
C ARG A 27 -0.53 10.48 5.28
N ASP A 28 -0.98 11.70 5.53
CA ASP A 28 -1.34 12.16 6.88
C ASP A 28 -0.19 12.02 7.90
N GLY A 29 1.05 12.22 7.45
CA GLY A 29 2.25 12.04 8.29
C GLY A 29 2.56 10.58 8.66
N ARG A 30 1.85 9.61 8.10
CA ARG A 30 2.07 8.17 8.32
C ARG A 30 2.64 7.54 7.06
N LYS A 31 3.66 6.71 7.24
CA LYS A 31 4.20 5.84 6.19
C LYS A 31 3.29 4.63 6.05
N LEU A 32 2.64 4.48 4.91
CA LEU A 32 1.76 3.34 4.62
C LEU A 32 2.44 2.42 3.60
N PRO A 33 2.64 1.14 3.93
CA PRO A 33 3.08 0.15 2.96
C PRO A 33 1.95 -0.14 1.96
N ILE A 34 2.26 -0.18 0.68
CA ILE A 34 1.33 -0.48 -0.41
C ILE A 34 1.88 -1.65 -1.22
N CYS A 35 1.07 -2.68 -1.42
CA CYS A 35 1.46 -3.83 -2.23
C CYS A 35 1.47 -3.52 -3.73
N GLN A 36 2.18 -4.34 -4.50
CA GLN A 36 2.28 -4.17 -5.96
C GLN A 36 0.90 -4.07 -6.64
N SER A 37 -0.07 -4.91 -6.25
CA SER A 37 -1.41 -4.90 -6.83
C SER A 37 -2.17 -3.59 -6.54
N CYS A 38 -2.05 -3.07 -5.32
CA CYS A 38 -2.65 -1.80 -4.94
C CYS A 38 -1.96 -0.63 -5.64
N TRP A 39 -0.62 -0.66 -5.71
CA TRP A 39 0.14 0.35 -6.41
C TRP A 39 -0.20 0.39 -7.90
N ALA A 40 -0.37 -0.75 -8.56
CA ALA A 40 -0.80 -0.82 -9.95
C ALA A 40 -2.19 -0.17 -10.17
N GLN A 41 -3.12 -0.34 -9.23
CA GLN A 41 -4.42 0.35 -9.29
C GLN A 41 -4.26 1.86 -9.13
N ILE A 42 -3.43 2.31 -8.18
CA ILE A 42 -3.17 3.72 -7.93
C ILE A 42 -2.41 4.36 -9.11
N ALA A 43 -1.45 3.67 -9.71
CA ALA A 43 -0.69 4.17 -10.85
C ALA A 43 -1.54 4.26 -12.15
N ASN A 44 -2.59 3.45 -12.26
CA ASN A 44 -3.57 3.56 -13.34
C ASN A 44 -4.65 4.63 -13.06
N LEU A 45 -4.89 4.96 -11.79
CA LEU A 45 -5.63 6.16 -11.44
C LEU A 45 -4.68 7.33 -11.69
N ASN A 46 -4.95 8.15 -12.70
CA ASN A 46 -4.12 9.27 -13.12
C ASN A 46 -4.07 10.40 -12.07
N VAL A 47 -3.56 10.12 -10.87
CA VAL A 47 -3.41 11.06 -9.77
C VAL A 47 -2.08 11.76 -9.97
N GLU A 48 -2.11 12.97 -10.50
CA GLU A 48 -0.93 13.84 -10.58
C GLU A 48 -0.53 14.25 -9.15
N TRP A 49 0.70 13.93 -8.77
CA TRP A 49 1.29 14.16 -7.44
C TRP A 49 2.07 15.48 -7.39
#